data_AF-F7FKH6-F1
#
_entry.id   AF-F7FKH6-F1
#
_cell.length_a   1.000
_cell.length_b   1.000
_cell.length_c   1.000
_cell.angle_alpha   90.00
_cell.angle_beta   90.00
_cell.angle_gamma   90.00
#
_symmetry.space_group_name_H-M   'P 1'
#
loop_
_entity.id
_entity.type
_entity.pdbx_description
1 polymer ?
#
loop_
_entity_poly.entity_id
_entity_poly.type
_entity_poly.pdbx_seq_one_letter_code
_entity_poly.pdbx_strand_id
1 'polypeptide(L)'
;MIQLYQMILFTVSFVLVSGECMIELYKDIYFQGGDVATVFTPNAKYCQIVCTYHPRCLLFSFLLARSTKDTSKWFACFLKDSVTETLPTVNMTGAISGHSFKQCQHQLSACHTDIYRGLDMKGMNYKSSITTSVQECEDRCTNDAHCHFFTYATQMFHSETHRNVCLLKYSTTGFPTKIEMLENVISGFSLKSCAVSKMACIRDIFPNTVFADINEDSFFTPDPWVCQRICTHHPKCLFFTFLSKEWSTESQRNLCLLKTSQSGIPSTRITRKNASSGFSLLSCRHSVPVFCHASIYYNTDFLGEELDIFEVKDHSACQESCTNTIRCQFFTYSPPGETCNKEKGKCYLKMSSNGSPSKIIHGKGGISGYTLRLCKMENACTNKIKGKIVGGTKSVLAEWPWQVSLHITSPIQKHLCGGSIIGKQWILTAAHCLEELEAATDLHVYAGIVNQSEIHENTPFFRVQKIIIHDKYEMAEYGYDIALLKVEAPINYTVLQQPICLPSKEDGKTIYADCWVTGWGYTKERGKVQDTLQKASIPLITNEDCQMRYREHKITSQMICAGYKEGGKDACKGDSGGPLSCKHNGIWQLVGITSWGEGCARPGRAGVYTKVAEYVDWILKNTST
;
A
#
# COMPACT_ATOMS: atom_id res chain seq x y z
N MET A 1 4.38 -57.01 45.83
CA MET A 1 4.49 -56.91 44.37
C MET A 1 3.63 -55.75 43.90
N ILE A 2 4.20 -54.82 43.12
CA ILE A 2 3.54 -53.81 42.25
C ILE A 2 2.92 -52.62 43.04
N GLN A 3 3.13 -51.32 42.79
CA GLN A 3 3.97 -50.50 41.89
C GLN A 3 3.95 -49.05 42.46
N LEU A 4 4.94 -48.24 42.08
CA LEU A 4 5.14 -46.82 42.43
C LEU A 4 3.93 -45.90 42.12
N TYR A 5 3.64 -44.97 43.03
CA TYR A 5 2.84 -43.77 42.81
C TYR A 5 3.69 -42.68 42.14
N GLN A 6 3.31 -42.24 40.93
CA GLN A 6 3.77 -40.98 40.33
C GLN A 6 2.58 -40.02 40.24
N MET A 7 2.68 -38.89 40.94
CA MET A 7 1.78 -37.75 40.75
C MET A 7 2.09 -37.06 39.42
N ILE A 8 1.08 -36.94 38.56
CA ILE A 8 1.11 -36.08 37.37
C ILE A 8 0.29 -34.83 37.68
N LEU A 9 0.95 -33.67 37.75
CA LEU A 9 0.30 -32.36 37.66
C LEU A 9 -0.28 -32.20 36.24
N PHE A 10 -1.60 -32.13 36.12
CA PHE A 10 -2.26 -31.65 34.92
C PHE A 10 -2.18 -30.12 34.87
N THR A 11 -1.15 -29.58 34.24
CA THR A 11 -1.17 -28.20 33.74
C THR A 11 -1.88 -28.20 32.39
N VAL A 12 -3.12 -27.74 32.35
CA VAL A 12 -3.85 -27.44 31.12
C VAL A 12 -3.20 -26.21 30.49
N SER A 13 -2.28 -26.44 29.56
CA SER A 13 -1.78 -25.42 28.65
C SER A 13 -2.92 -25.03 27.71
N PHE A 14 -3.52 -23.86 27.93
CA PHE A 14 -4.29 -23.17 26.89
C PHE A 14 -3.34 -22.88 25.72
N VAL A 15 -3.34 -23.74 24.71
CA VAL A 15 -2.75 -23.42 23.41
C VAL A 15 -3.62 -22.34 22.80
N LEU A 16 -3.13 -21.09 22.81
CA LEU A 16 -3.61 -20.07 21.87
C LEU A 16 -3.33 -20.61 20.46
N VAL A 17 -4.35 -21.16 19.81
CA VAL A 17 -4.30 -21.47 18.38
C VAL A 17 -4.27 -20.12 17.67
N SER A 18 -3.07 -19.58 17.44
CA SER A 18 -2.88 -18.62 16.37
C SER A 18 -3.23 -19.35 15.08
N GLY A 19 -4.37 -19.01 14.45
CA GLY A 19 -4.81 -19.64 13.22
C GLY A 19 -3.69 -19.65 12.19
N GLU A 20 -3.26 -20.85 11.77
CA GLU A 20 -2.23 -21.01 10.75
C GLU A 20 -2.72 -20.40 9.43
N CYS A 21 -1.83 -19.68 8.74
CA CYS A 21 -2.15 -19.07 7.45
C CYS A 21 -2.37 -20.18 6.39
N MET A 22 -3.62 -20.40 6.01
CA MET A 22 -3.99 -21.40 5.00
C MET A 22 -3.88 -20.81 3.59
N ILE A 23 -2.74 -21.03 2.93
CA ILE A 23 -2.46 -20.54 1.56
C ILE A 23 -2.89 -21.59 0.52
N GLU A 24 -2.94 -22.87 0.91
CA GLU A 24 -3.18 -23.98 0.00
C GLU A 24 -4.56 -23.95 -0.66
N LEU A 25 -4.60 -24.39 -1.91
CA LEU A 25 -5.82 -24.57 -2.69
C LEU A 25 -6.16 -26.05 -2.78
N TYR A 26 -7.42 -26.36 -2.49
CA TYR A 26 -7.96 -27.71 -2.50
C TYR A 26 -8.55 -28.02 -3.87
N LYS A 27 -7.90 -28.91 -4.62
CA LYS A 27 -8.40 -29.38 -5.92
C LYS A 27 -9.50 -30.41 -5.74
N ASP A 28 -10.47 -30.37 -6.66
CA ASP A 28 -11.64 -31.24 -6.73
C ASP A 28 -12.48 -31.26 -5.44
N ILE A 29 -12.42 -30.17 -4.67
CA ILE A 29 -13.12 -29.99 -3.41
C ILE A 29 -14.02 -28.75 -3.52
N TYR A 30 -15.27 -28.88 -3.08
CA TYR A 30 -16.25 -27.80 -2.98
C TYR A 30 -16.75 -27.65 -1.55
N PHE A 31 -16.77 -26.42 -1.02
CA PHE A 31 -17.35 -26.11 0.29
C PHE A 31 -18.87 -25.95 0.18
N GLN A 32 -19.64 -26.72 0.94
CA GLN A 32 -21.10 -26.66 0.91
C GLN A 32 -21.64 -25.55 1.81
N GLY A 33 -22.60 -24.78 1.28
CA GLY A 33 -23.26 -23.69 2.00
C GLY A 33 -22.37 -22.48 2.27
N GLY A 34 -22.81 -21.63 3.19
CA GLY A 34 -22.09 -20.43 3.64
C GLY A 34 -21.97 -19.32 2.59
N ASP A 35 -22.67 -19.41 1.46
CA ASP A 35 -22.53 -18.46 0.34
C ASP A 35 -22.95 -17.03 0.76
N VAL A 36 -22.03 -16.07 0.61
CA VAL A 36 -22.27 -14.65 0.86
C VAL A 36 -22.39 -13.84 -0.43
N ALA A 37 -21.69 -14.24 -1.48
CA ALA A 37 -21.74 -13.61 -2.79
C ALA A 37 -21.20 -14.56 -3.86
N THR A 38 -21.65 -14.37 -5.10
CA THR A 38 -21.10 -15.06 -6.27
C THR A 38 -20.57 -14.02 -7.25
N VAL A 39 -19.33 -14.19 -7.68
CA VAL A 39 -18.66 -13.35 -8.69
C VAL A 39 -18.02 -14.23 -9.74
N PHE A 40 -17.60 -13.68 -10.87
CA PHE A 40 -16.86 -14.43 -11.89
C PHE A 40 -15.40 -14.00 -11.92
N THR A 41 -14.51 -14.97 -11.85
CA THR A 41 -13.06 -14.74 -11.82
C THR A 41 -12.37 -15.66 -12.81
N PRO A 42 -11.31 -15.24 -13.50
CA PRO A 42 -10.67 -16.07 -14.52
C PRO A 42 -9.99 -17.32 -13.96
N ASN A 43 -9.58 -17.32 -12.70
CA ASN A 43 -8.97 -18.46 -12.04
C ASN A 43 -9.20 -18.45 -10.52
N ALA A 44 -8.90 -19.56 -9.86
CA ALA A 44 -9.04 -19.72 -8.41
C ALA A 44 -8.14 -18.78 -7.60
N LYS A 45 -6.95 -18.44 -8.11
CA LYS A 45 -6.01 -17.51 -7.44
C LYS A 45 -6.63 -16.11 -7.33
N TYR A 46 -7.28 -15.62 -8.40
CA TYR A 46 -7.99 -14.36 -8.36
C TYR A 46 -9.24 -14.45 -7.47
N CYS A 47 -9.97 -15.57 -7.50
CA CYS A 47 -11.07 -15.82 -6.56
C CYS A 47 -10.64 -15.70 -5.09
N GLN A 48 -9.47 -16.24 -4.73
CA GLN A 48 -8.88 -16.11 -3.40
C GLN A 48 -8.59 -14.64 -3.04
N ILE A 49 -8.04 -13.86 -3.96
CA ILE A 49 -7.81 -12.42 -3.78
C ILE A 49 -9.16 -11.71 -3.53
N VAL A 50 -10.18 -11.99 -4.35
CA VAL A 50 -11.51 -11.39 -4.19
C VAL A 50 -12.13 -11.74 -2.82
N CYS A 51 -12.05 -13.01 -2.41
CA CYS A 51 -12.49 -13.42 -1.08
C CYS A 51 -11.73 -12.68 0.03
N THR A 52 -10.42 -12.49 -0.15
CA THR A 52 -9.58 -11.80 0.83
C THR A 52 -10.02 -10.34 1.02
N TYR A 53 -10.35 -9.62 -0.04
CA TYR A 53 -10.80 -8.22 0.04
C TYR A 53 -12.30 -8.07 0.37
N HIS A 54 -13.12 -9.10 0.16
CA HIS A 54 -14.53 -9.04 0.53
C HIS A 54 -14.69 -9.00 2.07
N PRO A 55 -15.51 -8.09 2.64
CA PRO A 55 -15.54 -7.80 4.09
C PRO A 55 -15.92 -8.99 4.97
N ARG A 56 -16.65 -9.98 4.42
CA ARG A 56 -17.11 -11.18 5.15
C ARG A 56 -16.50 -12.49 4.70
N CYS A 57 -15.86 -12.55 3.54
CA CYS A 57 -15.48 -13.84 2.98
C CYS A 57 -14.28 -14.42 3.73
N LEU A 58 -14.42 -15.65 4.21
CA LEU A 58 -13.37 -16.42 4.87
C LEU A 58 -12.88 -17.58 4.00
N LEU A 59 -13.78 -18.14 3.19
CA LEU A 59 -13.61 -19.35 2.39
C LEU A 59 -14.16 -19.10 0.99
N PHE A 60 -13.69 -19.83 -0.01
CA PHE A 60 -14.28 -19.76 -1.34
C PHE A 60 -14.27 -21.11 -2.05
N SER A 61 -15.15 -21.24 -3.04
CA SER A 61 -15.11 -22.33 -4.03
C SER A 61 -15.19 -21.76 -5.43
N PHE A 62 -14.32 -22.21 -6.31
CA PHE A 62 -14.19 -21.78 -7.70
C PHE A 62 -14.47 -22.94 -8.64
N LEU A 63 -15.22 -22.71 -9.72
CA LEU A 63 -15.52 -23.74 -10.72
C LEU A 63 -14.75 -23.48 -12.03
N LEU A 64 -13.93 -24.46 -12.44
CA LEU A 64 -13.23 -24.43 -13.72
C LEU A 64 -14.23 -24.47 -14.90
N ALA A 65 -13.81 -23.96 -16.06
CA ALA A 65 -14.57 -24.18 -17.28
C ALA A 65 -14.76 -25.68 -17.55
N ARG A 66 -15.93 -26.05 -18.08
CA ARG A 66 -16.31 -27.43 -18.42
C ARG A 66 -16.41 -28.39 -17.22
N SER A 67 -16.29 -27.90 -15.98
CA SER A 67 -16.52 -28.70 -14.76
C SER A 67 -17.99 -29.08 -14.57
N THR A 68 -18.90 -28.25 -15.07
CA THR A 68 -20.36 -28.46 -14.99
C THR A 68 -20.99 -28.42 -16.38
N LYS A 69 -22.08 -29.17 -16.58
CA LYS A 69 -22.92 -29.09 -17.79
C LYS A 69 -23.57 -27.72 -17.94
N ASP A 70 -23.85 -27.06 -16.82
CA ASP A 70 -24.34 -25.69 -16.78
C ASP A 70 -23.20 -24.71 -17.08
N THR A 71 -23.21 -24.13 -18.27
CA THR A 71 -22.19 -23.18 -18.74
C THR A 71 -22.26 -21.84 -18.03
N SER A 72 -23.38 -21.51 -17.37
CA SER A 72 -23.53 -20.27 -16.60
C SER A 72 -22.70 -20.27 -15.31
N LYS A 73 -22.28 -21.45 -14.84
CA LYS A 73 -21.48 -21.63 -13.63
C LYS A 73 -19.98 -21.70 -13.88
N TRP A 74 -19.54 -21.70 -15.13
CA TRP A 74 -18.11 -21.69 -15.45
C TRP A 74 -17.48 -20.40 -14.93
N PHE A 75 -16.29 -20.53 -14.34
CA PHE A 75 -15.55 -19.42 -13.74
C PHE A 75 -16.25 -18.75 -12.54
N ALA A 76 -17.33 -19.36 -12.02
CA ALA A 76 -18.01 -18.87 -10.84
C ALA A 76 -17.11 -19.05 -9.62
N CYS A 77 -17.00 -17.97 -8.84
CA CYS A 77 -16.29 -17.86 -7.58
C CYS A 77 -17.33 -17.57 -6.50
N PHE A 78 -17.59 -18.59 -5.67
CA PHE A 78 -18.52 -18.54 -4.56
C PHE A 78 -17.76 -18.11 -3.31
N LEU A 79 -18.05 -16.88 -2.85
CA LEU A 79 -17.49 -16.32 -1.63
C LEU A 79 -18.32 -16.82 -0.45
N LYS A 80 -17.66 -17.26 0.63
CA LYS A 80 -18.31 -17.94 1.74
C LYS A 80 -17.86 -17.43 3.12
N ASP A 81 -18.77 -17.47 4.08
CA ASP A 81 -18.55 -17.17 5.50
C ASP A 81 -19.00 -18.37 6.34
N SER A 82 -18.37 -18.56 7.50
CA SER A 82 -18.74 -19.61 8.46
C SER A 82 -18.42 -19.15 9.87
N VAL A 83 -19.34 -19.38 10.81
CA VAL A 83 -19.15 -19.10 12.23
C VAL A 83 -18.02 -19.94 12.82
N THR A 84 -17.85 -21.18 12.34
CA THR A 84 -16.80 -22.11 12.76
C THR A 84 -15.52 -22.00 11.92
N GLU A 85 -15.45 -21.00 11.03
CA GLU A 85 -14.32 -20.75 10.11
C GLU A 85 -14.03 -21.89 9.11
N THR A 86 -14.86 -22.93 9.11
CA THR A 86 -14.77 -24.14 8.28
C THR A 86 -16.15 -24.48 7.73
N LEU A 87 -16.20 -25.17 6.59
CA LEU A 87 -17.45 -25.63 5.97
C LEU A 87 -17.34 -27.12 5.58
N PRO A 88 -18.47 -27.85 5.52
CA PRO A 88 -18.49 -29.21 5.01
C PRO A 88 -17.94 -29.27 3.57
N THR A 89 -17.12 -30.26 3.28
CA THR A 89 -16.51 -30.46 1.97
C THR A 89 -17.17 -31.60 1.22
N VAL A 90 -17.28 -31.46 -0.10
CA VAL A 90 -17.63 -32.55 -1.00
C VAL A 90 -16.65 -32.63 -2.16
N ASN A 91 -16.40 -33.85 -2.61
CA ASN A 91 -15.60 -34.07 -3.80
C ASN A 91 -16.41 -33.66 -5.03
N MET A 92 -15.87 -32.73 -5.82
CA MET A 92 -16.48 -32.22 -7.02
C MET A 92 -15.40 -31.95 -8.06
N THR A 93 -15.33 -32.79 -9.09
CA THR A 93 -14.33 -32.67 -10.16
C THR A 93 -14.41 -31.29 -10.83
N GLY A 94 -13.26 -30.61 -10.92
CA GLY A 94 -13.13 -29.28 -11.50
C GLY A 94 -13.47 -28.12 -10.55
N ALA A 95 -13.82 -28.40 -9.29
CA ALA A 95 -13.90 -27.39 -8.24
C ALA A 95 -12.51 -27.14 -7.63
N ILE A 96 -12.22 -25.89 -7.28
CA ILE A 96 -11.03 -25.51 -6.51
C ILE A 96 -11.49 -24.64 -5.36
N SER A 97 -11.23 -25.07 -4.13
CA SER A 97 -11.60 -24.31 -2.92
C SER A 97 -10.37 -23.81 -2.16
N GLY A 98 -10.56 -22.84 -1.29
CA GLY A 98 -9.47 -22.33 -0.46
C GLY A 98 -9.93 -21.32 0.58
N HIS A 99 -8.97 -20.82 1.36
CA HIS A 99 -9.19 -19.82 2.40
C HIS A 99 -8.79 -18.43 1.91
N SER A 100 -9.43 -17.41 2.50
CA SER A 100 -8.98 -16.03 2.37
C SER A 100 -7.64 -15.82 3.08
N PHE A 101 -6.85 -14.85 2.64
CA PHE A 101 -5.60 -14.51 3.32
C PHE A 101 -5.79 -13.65 4.58
N LYS A 102 -7.01 -13.51 5.10
CA LYS A 102 -7.27 -12.70 6.31
C LYS A 102 -6.49 -13.21 7.53
N GLN A 103 -6.22 -14.51 7.62
CA GLN A 103 -5.41 -15.13 8.69
C GLN A 103 -3.90 -14.97 8.49
N CYS A 104 -3.46 -14.50 7.32
CA CYS A 104 -2.06 -14.50 6.96
C CYS A 104 -1.29 -13.25 7.46
N GLN A 105 -0.01 -13.46 7.82
CA GLN A 105 0.87 -12.39 8.28
C GLN A 105 1.69 -11.73 7.16
N HIS A 106 1.61 -12.24 5.93
CA HIS A 106 2.33 -11.69 4.78
C HIS A 106 1.60 -10.50 4.14
N GLN A 107 2.35 -9.63 3.46
CA GLN A 107 1.77 -8.50 2.72
C GLN A 107 0.91 -9.02 1.56
N LEU A 108 -0.29 -8.45 1.43
CA LEU A 108 -1.26 -8.84 0.42
C LEU A 108 -1.43 -7.71 -0.57
N SER A 109 -1.36 -8.03 -1.86
CA SER A 109 -1.56 -7.08 -2.95
C SER A 109 -2.84 -7.42 -3.72
N ALA A 110 -3.61 -6.40 -4.08
CA ALA A 110 -4.67 -6.54 -5.09
C ALA A 110 -4.18 -6.13 -6.49
N CYS A 111 -2.89 -5.84 -6.65
CA CYS A 111 -2.31 -5.74 -7.98
C CYS A 111 -2.39 -7.11 -8.64
N HIS A 112 -2.96 -7.15 -9.84
CA HIS A 112 -3.19 -8.38 -10.57
C HIS A 112 -2.86 -8.14 -12.04
N THR A 113 -1.71 -8.64 -12.47
CA THR A 113 -1.10 -8.38 -13.78
C THR A 113 -1.31 -9.51 -14.78
N ASP A 114 -2.04 -10.57 -14.42
CA ASP A 114 -2.21 -11.70 -15.31
C ASP A 114 -3.10 -11.34 -16.50
N ILE A 115 -2.66 -11.79 -17.67
CA ILE A 115 -3.38 -11.68 -18.93
C ILE A 115 -3.97 -13.04 -19.31
N TYR A 116 -5.21 -13.04 -19.77
CA TYR A 116 -6.00 -14.25 -20.00
C TYR A 116 -6.32 -14.45 -21.48
N ARG A 117 -5.56 -15.33 -22.11
CA ARG A 117 -5.78 -15.73 -23.51
C ARG A 117 -6.97 -16.68 -23.59
N GLY A 118 -7.76 -16.54 -24.65
CA GLY A 118 -8.89 -17.41 -24.91
C GLY A 118 -10.11 -17.17 -24.01
N LEU A 119 -10.10 -16.09 -23.21
CA LEU A 119 -11.20 -15.72 -22.33
C LEU A 119 -11.78 -14.36 -22.72
N ASP A 120 -13.10 -14.28 -22.85
CA ASP A 120 -13.86 -13.03 -22.96
C ASP A 120 -14.56 -12.75 -21.63
N MET A 121 -14.10 -11.69 -20.95
CA MET A 121 -14.71 -11.19 -19.72
C MET A 121 -15.87 -10.25 -20.04
N LYS A 122 -17.11 -10.67 -19.80
CA LYS A 122 -18.30 -9.89 -20.11
C LYS A 122 -18.53 -8.77 -19.08
N GLY A 123 -19.01 -7.65 -19.58
CA GLY A 123 -19.34 -6.45 -18.81
C GLY A 123 -19.99 -5.41 -19.72
N MET A 124 -20.23 -4.21 -19.19
CA MET A 124 -20.73 -3.10 -20.00
C MET A 124 -19.59 -2.55 -20.87
N ASN A 125 -19.66 -2.81 -22.18
CA ASN A 125 -18.74 -2.22 -23.15
C ASN A 125 -19.12 -0.75 -23.35
N TYR A 126 -18.30 0.17 -22.85
CA TYR A 126 -18.59 1.62 -22.96
C TYR A 126 -17.64 2.35 -23.92
N LYS A 127 -16.49 1.74 -24.23
CA LYS A 127 -15.51 2.31 -25.15
C LYS A 127 -14.86 1.20 -25.98
N SER A 128 -14.76 1.44 -27.28
CA SER A 128 -14.16 0.54 -28.26
C SER A 128 -13.14 1.33 -29.07
N SER A 129 -11.95 0.77 -29.27
CA SER A 129 -10.88 1.45 -30.01
C SER A 129 -9.91 0.44 -30.61
N ILE A 130 -9.28 0.79 -31.73
CA ILE A 130 -8.24 -0.04 -32.32
C ILE A 130 -6.93 0.18 -31.55
N THR A 131 -6.22 -0.90 -31.25
CA THR A 131 -4.91 -0.91 -30.58
C THR A 131 -3.95 -1.84 -31.31
N THR A 132 -2.66 -1.56 -31.22
CA THR A 132 -1.61 -2.38 -31.86
C THR A 132 -1.26 -3.63 -31.06
N SER A 133 -1.52 -3.62 -29.75
CA SER A 133 -1.15 -4.70 -28.83
C SER A 133 -2.10 -4.82 -27.64
N VAL A 134 -2.01 -5.95 -26.93
CA VAL A 134 -2.74 -6.16 -25.68
C VAL A 134 -2.23 -5.23 -24.56
N GLN A 135 -0.93 -4.94 -24.53
CA GLN A 135 -0.32 -4.03 -23.56
C GLN A 135 -0.87 -2.60 -23.73
N GLU A 136 -1.02 -2.14 -24.97
CA GLU A 136 -1.64 -0.85 -25.24
C GLU A 136 -3.11 -0.81 -24.78
N CYS A 137 -3.84 -1.92 -24.94
CA CYS A 137 -5.22 -2.04 -24.45
C CYS A 137 -5.29 -2.03 -22.91
N GLU A 138 -4.37 -2.73 -22.23
CA GLU A 138 -4.24 -2.72 -20.77
C GLU A 138 -3.88 -1.34 -20.23
N ASP A 139 -2.94 -0.64 -20.88
CA ASP A 139 -2.58 0.73 -20.57
C ASP A 139 -3.77 1.68 -20.73
N ARG A 140 -4.55 1.53 -21.81
CA ARG A 140 -5.79 2.32 -22.01
C ARG A 140 -6.79 2.05 -20.90
N CYS A 141 -7.01 0.79 -20.51
CA CYS A 141 -7.91 0.46 -19.39
C CYS A 141 -7.39 1.03 -18.06
N THR A 142 -6.09 0.93 -17.81
CA THR A 142 -5.44 1.42 -16.59
C THR A 142 -5.52 2.93 -16.44
N ASN A 143 -5.54 3.65 -17.56
CA ASN A 143 -5.57 5.11 -17.62
C ASN A 143 -6.96 5.69 -17.93
N ASP A 144 -8.02 4.89 -17.82
CA ASP A 144 -9.40 5.31 -18.00
C ASP A 144 -10.19 5.17 -16.68
N ALA A 145 -10.96 6.20 -16.31
CA ALA A 145 -11.56 6.31 -14.97
C ALA A 145 -12.53 5.17 -14.65
N HIS A 146 -13.27 4.70 -15.65
CA HIS A 146 -14.36 3.72 -15.45
C HIS A 146 -13.92 2.28 -15.71
N CYS A 147 -12.78 2.05 -16.36
CA CYS A 147 -12.40 0.71 -16.78
C CYS A 147 -12.03 -0.17 -15.58
N HIS A 148 -12.72 -1.30 -15.45
CA HIS A 148 -12.42 -2.37 -14.49
C HIS A 148 -11.57 -3.46 -15.14
N PHE A 149 -11.94 -3.86 -16.35
CA PHE A 149 -11.29 -4.91 -17.15
C PHE A 149 -11.51 -4.66 -18.64
N PHE A 150 -10.75 -5.35 -19.48
CA PHE A 150 -10.79 -5.19 -20.92
C PHE A 150 -10.81 -6.54 -21.64
N THR A 151 -11.19 -6.52 -22.92
CA THR A 151 -10.98 -7.63 -23.86
C THR A 151 -10.42 -7.08 -25.16
N TYR A 152 -9.30 -7.64 -25.59
CA TYR A 152 -8.61 -7.35 -26.83
C TYR A 152 -8.80 -8.51 -27.82
N ALA A 153 -9.37 -8.22 -28.98
CA ALA A 153 -9.45 -9.17 -30.08
C ALA A 153 -8.17 -9.09 -30.91
N THR A 154 -7.50 -10.22 -31.10
CA THR A 154 -6.20 -10.26 -31.79
C THR A 154 -6.35 -10.13 -33.30
N GLN A 155 -5.23 -9.96 -34.02
CA GLN A 155 -5.18 -10.00 -35.49
C GLN A 155 -5.77 -11.31 -36.06
N MET A 156 -5.71 -12.41 -35.30
CA MET A 156 -6.22 -13.73 -35.70
C MET A 156 -7.72 -13.91 -35.40
N PHE A 157 -8.40 -12.87 -34.90
CA PHE A 157 -9.82 -12.96 -34.58
C PHE A 157 -10.66 -13.18 -35.85
N HIS A 158 -11.70 -14.01 -35.72
CA HIS A 158 -12.49 -14.52 -36.84
C HIS A 158 -13.22 -13.42 -37.62
N SER A 159 -13.69 -12.38 -36.92
CA SER A 159 -14.36 -11.23 -37.53
C SER A 159 -13.34 -10.15 -37.89
N GLU A 160 -13.21 -9.84 -39.18
CA GLU A 160 -12.22 -8.88 -39.67
C GLU A 160 -12.41 -7.48 -39.11
N THR A 161 -13.67 -7.05 -38.94
CA THR A 161 -14.03 -5.75 -38.37
C THR A 161 -13.70 -5.61 -36.88
N HIS A 162 -13.49 -6.74 -36.19
CA HIS A 162 -13.17 -6.77 -34.77
C HIS A 162 -11.69 -7.08 -34.50
N ARG A 163 -10.88 -7.32 -35.53
CA ARG A 163 -9.44 -7.54 -35.35
C ARG A 163 -8.79 -6.30 -34.75
N ASN A 164 -7.91 -6.50 -33.78
CA ASN A 164 -7.17 -5.46 -33.06
C ASN A 164 -8.06 -4.48 -32.27
N VAL A 165 -9.32 -4.84 -32.01
CA VAL A 165 -10.24 -4.02 -31.22
C VAL A 165 -10.01 -4.28 -29.73
N CYS A 166 -9.79 -3.19 -28.99
CA CYS A 166 -9.76 -3.12 -27.55
C CYS A 166 -11.11 -2.61 -27.01
N LEU A 167 -11.78 -3.46 -26.23
CA LEU A 167 -13.03 -3.13 -25.55
C LEU A 167 -12.76 -2.86 -24.07
N LEU A 168 -13.05 -1.64 -23.62
CA LEU A 168 -12.99 -1.28 -22.19
C LEU A 168 -14.35 -1.52 -21.55
N LYS A 169 -14.32 -2.13 -20.36
CA LYS A 169 -15.52 -2.64 -19.70
C LYS A 169 -15.56 -2.30 -18.22
N TYR A 170 -16.76 -2.17 -17.69
CA TYR A 170 -17.03 -2.08 -16.26
C TYR A 170 -18.23 -2.94 -15.88
N SER A 171 -18.43 -3.16 -14.58
CA SER A 171 -19.62 -3.84 -14.06
C SER A 171 -20.10 -3.22 -12.73
N THR A 172 -21.21 -3.72 -12.20
CA THR A 172 -21.74 -3.32 -10.90
C THR A 172 -20.79 -3.66 -9.75
N THR A 173 -20.15 -4.82 -9.83
CA THR A 173 -19.32 -5.39 -8.76
C THR A 173 -17.83 -5.17 -8.94
N GLY A 174 -17.39 -4.58 -10.05
CA GLY A 174 -15.97 -4.53 -10.42
C GLY A 174 -15.46 -5.80 -11.11
N PHE A 175 -16.26 -6.86 -11.13
CA PHE A 175 -15.91 -8.17 -11.69
C PHE A 175 -16.72 -8.47 -12.95
N PRO A 176 -16.22 -9.31 -13.88
CA PRO A 176 -16.99 -9.74 -15.03
C PRO A 176 -18.37 -10.30 -14.63
N THR A 177 -19.40 -9.99 -15.41
CA THR A 177 -20.74 -10.54 -15.19
C THR A 177 -20.85 -11.99 -15.64
N LYS A 178 -19.96 -12.41 -16.54
CA LYS A 178 -19.77 -13.76 -17.05
C LYS A 178 -18.37 -13.85 -17.67
N ILE A 179 -17.77 -15.05 -17.71
CA ILE A 179 -16.55 -15.31 -18.47
C ILE A 179 -16.83 -16.44 -19.44
N GLU A 180 -16.51 -16.21 -20.71
CA GLU A 180 -16.69 -17.18 -21.79
C GLU A 180 -15.35 -17.56 -22.39
N MET A 181 -15.22 -18.82 -22.80
CA MET A 181 -14.08 -19.21 -23.63
C MET A 181 -14.34 -18.76 -25.06
N LEU A 182 -13.42 -17.97 -25.60
CA LEU A 182 -13.49 -17.45 -26.96
C LEU A 182 -12.08 -17.43 -27.55
N GLU A 183 -11.89 -18.09 -28.69
CA GLU A 183 -10.57 -18.14 -29.32
C GLU A 183 -10.14 -16.77 -29.85
N ASN A 184 -8.82 -16.55 -29.90
CA ASN A 184 -8.20 -15.36 -30.48
C ASN A 184 -8.59 -14.03 -29.81
N VAL A 185 -9.08 -14.06 -28.56
CA VAL A 185 -9.19 -12.90 -27.68
C VAL A 185 -8.28 -13.02 -26.47
N ILE A 186 -8.01 -11.88 -25.85
CA ILE A 186 -7.20 -11.76 -24.65
C ILE A 186 -7.88 -10.77 -23.69
N SER A 187 -8.17 -11.17 -22.46
CA SER A 187 -8.74 -10.28 -21.44
C SER A 187 -7.76 -10.01 -20.30
N GLY A 188 -7.97 -8.93 -19.57
CA GLY A 188 -7.17 -8.54 -18.40
C GLY A 188 -7.91 -7.54 -17.53
N PHE A 189 -7.38 -7.28 -16.33
CA PHE A 189 -7.92 -6.29 -15.40
C PHE A 189 -7.16 -4.97 -15.52
N SER A 190 -7.75 -3.90 -15.00
CA SER A 190 -7.06 -2.63 -14.85
C SER A 190 -5.93 -2.72 -13.82
N LEU A 191 -4.75 -2.17 -14.14
CA LEU A 191 -3.59 -2.15 -13.26
C LEU A 191 -3.55 -0.94 -12.30
N LYS A 192 -4.69 -0.26 -12.08
CA LYS A 192 -4.74 0.88 -11.13
C LYS A 192 -4.27 0.47 -9.73
N SER A 193 -4.62 -0.75 -9.29
CA SER A 193 -4.18 -1.32 -8.02
C SER A 193 -2.67 -1.59 -7.93
N CYS A 194 -1.95 -1.55 -9.05
CA CYS A 194 -0.49 -1.69 -9.15
C CYS A 194 0.25 -0.33 -9.16
N ALA A 195 -0.47 0.79 -9.00
CA ALA A 195 0.02 2.18 -9.13
C ALA A 195 0.89 2.48 -10.36
N VAL A 196 0.55 1.86 -11.48
CA VAL A 196 1.13 2.18 -12.80
C VAL A 196 0.26 3.14 -13.62
N SER A 197 -0.88 3.57 -13.06
CA SER A 197 -1.78 4.54 -13.69
C SER A 197 -1.14 5.93 -13.80
N LYS A 198 -1.46 6.60 -14.90
CA LYS A 198 -1.11 7.98 -15.28
C LYS A 198 -2.31 8.93 -15.11
N MET A 199 -3.32 8.51 -14.33
CA MET A 199 -4.52 9.31 -14.03
C MET A 199 -4.37 10.14 -12.76
N ALA A 200 -4.52 11.47 -12.91
CA ALA A 200 -4.28 12.46 -11.86
C ALA A 200 -4.87 12.07 -10.48
N CYS A 201 -4.00 12.00 -9.48
CA CYS A 201 -4.35 11.74 -8.09
C CYS A 201 -4.76 13.03 -7.35
N ILE A 202 -6.05 13.23 -7.14
CA ILE A 202 -6.53 14.35 -6.32
C ILE A 202 -6.65 13.91 -4.87
N ARG A 203 -5.59 14.17 -4.08
CA ARG A 203 -5.54 13.82 -2.65
C ARG A 203 -6.37 14.74 -1.77
N ASP A 204 -6.66 15.95 -2.25
CA ASP A 204 -7.31 16.99 -1.47
C ASP A 204 -8.73 16.59 -1.03
N ILE A 205 -8.99 16.83 0.25
CA ILE A 205 -10.35 16.82 0.79
C ILE A 205 -10.83 18.27 0.80
N PHE A 206 -11.93 18.53 0.11
CA PHE A 206 -12.57 19.83 0.01
C PHE A 206 -13.54 20.01 1.18
N PRO A 207 -13.21 20.81 2.21
CA PRO A 207 -14.11 21.06 3.31
C PRO A 207 -15.29 21.94 2.86
N ASN A 208 -16.39 21.88 3.60
CA ASN A 208 -17.63 22.61 3.33
C ASN A 208 -18.11 22.48 1.88
N THR A 209 -17.97 21.30 1.29
CA THR A 209 -18.25 21.04 -0.13
C THR A 209 -19.11 19.79 -0.28
N VAL A 210 -20.02 19.81 -1.25
CA VAL A 210 -20.83 18.68 -1.71
C VAL A 210 -20.70 18.52 -3.21
N PHE A 211 -20.53 17.29 -3.69
CA PHE A 211 -20.61 16.93 -5.10
C PHE A 211 -22.03 16.46 -5.47
N ALA A 212 -22.60 17.04 -6.52
CA ALA A 212 -23.99 16.80 -6.94
C ALA A 212 -24.04 15.88 -8.16
N ASP A 213 -23.72 14.61 -7.94
CA ASP A 213 -23.72 13.57 -8.98
C ASP A 213 -24.39 12.28 -8.48
N ILE A 214 -24.33 11.23 -9.30
CA ILE A 214 -24.97 9.93 -9.05
C ILE A 214 -24.39 9.32 -7.77
N ASN A 215 -25.25 9.01 -6.80
CA ASN A 215 -24.86 8.24 -5.62
C ASN A 215 -24.93 6.75 -5.97
N GLU A 216 -23.79 6.06 -5.91
CA GLU A 216 -23.70 4.62 -6.19
C GLU A 216 -23.97 3.79 -4.94
N ASP A 217 -23.47 4.22 -3.78
CA ASP A 217 -23.63 3.51 -2.52
C ASP A 217 -23.44 4.48 -1.33
N SER A 218 -23.74 4.02 -0.11
CA SER A 218 -23.58 4.81 1.10
C SER A 218 -23.15 3.98 2.32
N PHE A 219 -22.30 4.57 3.14
CA PHE A 219 -21.71 3.95 4.32
C PHE A 219 -21.76 4.91 5.51
N PHE A 220 -21.84 4.40 6.74
CA PHE A 220 -21.55 5.25 7.90
C PHE A 220 -20.06 5.18 8.22
N THR A 221 -19.41 6.34 8.25
CA THR A 221 -17.98 6.47 8.50
C THR A 221 -17.73 7.52 9.56
N PRO A 222 -16.76 7.34 10.47
CA PRO A 222 -16.53 8.30 11.55
C PRO A 222 -15.94 9.64 11.08
N ASP A 223 -15.25 9.65 9.93
CA ASP A 223 -14.56 10.82 9.39
C ASP A 223 -14.42 10.75 7.86
N PRO A 224 -14.06 11.85 7.17
CA PRO A 224 -13.96 11.86 5.70
C PRO A 224 -12.77 11.05 5.15
N TRP A 225 -11.75 10.76 5.94
CA TRP A 225 -10.62 9.94 5.50
C TRP A 225 -11.01 8.45 5.43
N VAL A 226 -11.81 7.96 6.37
CA VAL A 226 -12.43 6.63 6.26
C VAL A 226 -13.33 6.57 5.04
N CYS A 227 -14.14 7.61 4.79
CA CYS A 227 -14.99 7.70 3.60
C CYS A 227 -14.17 7.64 2.30
N GLN A 228 -13.06 8.38 2.21
CA GLN A 228 -12.15 8.34 1.06
C GLN A 228 -11.57 6.96 0.82
N ARG A 229 -11.14 6.27 1.88
CA ARG A 229 -10.59 4.91 1.79
C ARG A 229 -11.62 3.90 1.31
N ILE A 230 -12.86 3.98 1.79
CA ILE A 230 -13.96 3.14 1.30
C ILE A 230 -14.22 3.44 -0.18
N CYS A 231 -14.32 4.72 -0.55
CA CYS A 231 -14.45 5.12 -1.97
C CYS A 231 -13.31 4.56 -2.83
N THR A 232 -12.08 4.56 -2.31
CA THR A 232 -10.90 4.10 -3.04
C THR A 232 -10.98 2.62 -3.43
N HIS A 233 -11.63 1.77 -2.62
CA HIS A 233 -11.78 0.35 -2.90
C HIS A 233 -13.12 -0.04 -3.50
N HIS A 234 -14.10 0.85 -3.42
CA HIS A 234 -15.39 0.62 -4.02
C HIS A 234 -15.25 0.74 -5.54
N PRO A 235 -15.50 -0.34 -6.33
CA PRO A 235 -15.13 -0.38 -7.75
C PRO A 235 -15.68 0.77 -8.60
N LYS A 236 -16.83 1.32 -8.23
CA LYS A 236 -17.48 2.42 -8.95
C LYS A 236 -17.25 3.81 -8.39
N CYS A 237 -16.69 3.92 -7.19
CA CYS A 237 -16.57 5.23 -6.56
C CYS A 237 -15.40 5.97 -7.17
N LEU A 238 -15.69 7.10 -7.80
CA LEU A 238 -14.67 8.01 -8.34
C LEU A 238 -14.41 9.17 -7.38
N PHE A 239 -15.44 9.58 -6.64
CA PHE A 239 -15.39 10.64 -5.66
C PHE A 239 -16.51 10.46 -4.64
N PHE A 240 -16.45 11.20 -3.53
CA PHE A 240 -17.38 11.02 -2.42
C PHE A 240 -17.84 12.35 -1.82
N THR A 241 -18.88 12.28 -0.99
CA THR A 241 -19.27 13.35 -0.08
C THR A 241 -19.56 12.77 1.30
N PHE A 242 -18.87 13.26 2.31
CA PHE A 242 -19.04 12.92 3.71
C PHE A 242 -19.85 14.01 4.41
N LEU A 243 -20.90 13.60 5.13
CA LEU A 243 -21.73 14.47 5.95
C LEU A 243 -21.32 14.32 7.41
N SER A 244 -20.83 15.38 8.04
CA SER A 244 -20.20 15.31 9.35
C SER A 244 -21.20 15.01 10.48
N LYS A 245 -20.68 14.75 11.69
CA LYS A 245 -21.51 14.62 12.90
C LYS A 245 -22.33 15.88 13.23
N GLU A 246 -21.92 17.03 12.72
CA GLU A 246 -22.59 18.34 12.92
C GLU A 246 -23.63 18.63 11.83
N TRP A 247 -23.91 17.66 10.94
CA TRP A 247 -24.92 17.82 9.92
C TRP A 247 -26.32 18.03 10.53
N SER A 248 -27.10 18.92 9.91
CA SER A 248 -28.42 19.34 10.39
C SER A 248 -29.40 18.17 10.51
N THR A 249 -29.48 17.32 9.48
CA THR A 249 -30.35 16.14 9.47
C THR A 249 -29.71 14.98 10.23
N GLU A 250 -30.30 14.58 11.36
CA GLU A 250 -29.73 13.55 12.24
C GLU A 250 -29.51 12.21 11.54
N SER A 251 -30.45 11.77 10.70
CA SER A 251 -30.36 10.50 9.97
C SER A 251 -29.22 10.44 8.93
N GLN A 252 -28.66 11.60 8.58
CA GLN A 252 -27.59 11.74 7.59
C GLN A 252 -26.22 12.01 8.22
N ARG A 253 -26.13 12.10 9.55
CA ARG A 253 -24.85 12.34 10.24
C ARG A 253 -23.92 11.15 10.06
N ASN A 254 -22.64 11.45 9.81
CA ASN A 254 -21.59 10.46 9.53
C ASN A 254 -21.82 9.65 8.24
N LEU A 255 -22.69 10.12 7.35
CA LEU A 255 -23.00 9.44 6.10
C LEU A 255 -21.94 9.76 5.05
N CYS A 256 -21.31 8.73 4.53
CA CYS A 256 -20.40 8.74 3.39
C CYS A 256 -21.17 8.33 2.15
N LEU A 257 -21.36 9.26 1.21
CA LEU A 257 -21.98 9.04 -0.09
C LEU A 257 -20.90 8.78 -1.12
N LEU A 258 -20.88 7.57 -1.69
CA LEU A 258 -19.99 7.19 -2.78
C LEU A 258 -20.63 7.60 -4.10
N LYS A 259 -19.87 8.25 -4.98
CA LYS A 259 -20.40 8.88 -6.17
C LYS A 259 -19.59 8.57 -7.42
N THR A 260 -20.27 8.71 -8.55
CA THR A 260 -19.69 8.62 -9.89
C THR A 260 -20.34 9.62 -10.83
N SER A 261 -19.76 9.81 -12.01
CA SER A 261 -20.34 10.60 -13.10
C SER A 261 -19.93 10.01 -14.45
N GLN A 262 -20.65 10.38 -15.51
CA GLN A 262 -20.31 9.97 -16.87
C GLN A 262 -18.96 10.55 -17.33
N SER A 263 -18.64 11.78 -16.92
CA SER A 263 -17.37 12.44 -17.25
C SER A 263 -16.18 11.92 -16.45
N GLY A 264 -16.42 11.20 -15.35
CA GLY A 264 -15.39 10.76 -14.40
C GLY A 264 -14.96 11.82 -13.38
N ILE A 265 -15.50 13.03 -13.47
CA ILE A 265 -15.26 14.14 -12.52
C ILE A 265 -16.60 14.73 -12.02
N PRO A 266 -16.63 15.34 -10.82
CA PRO A 266 -17.84 15.97 -10.28
C PRO A 266 -18.36 17.06 -11.21
N SER A 267 -19.66 17.02 -11.52
CA SER A 267 -20.29 18.01 -12.40
C SER A 267 -20.38 19.39 -11.76
N THR A 268 -20.69 19.44 -10.46
CA THR A 268 -20.87 20.70 -9.71
C THR A 268 -20.29 20.58 -8.30
N ARG A 269 -19.63 21.65 -7.84
CA ARG A 269 -19.18 21.81 -6.46
C ARG A 269 -20.07 22.81 -5.75
N ILE A 270 -20.76 22.36 -4.70
CA ILE A 270 -21.69 23.19 -3.93
C ILE A 270 -21.09 23.45 -2.56
N THR A 271 -20.94 24.72 -2.20
CA THR A 271 -20.51 25.10 -0.85
C THR A 271 -21.61 24.79 0.15
N ARG A 272 -21.34 23.89 1.09
CA ARG A 272 -22.29 23.51 2.14
C ARG A 272 -21.53 23.17 3.43
N LYS A 273 -21.85 23.91 4.50
CA LYS A 273 -21.23 23.71 5.82
C LYS A 273 -21.43 22.28 6.30
N ASN A 274 -20.45 21.75 7.03
CA ASN A 274 -20.50 20.43 7.67
C ASN A 274 -20.53 19.24 6.70
N ALA A 275 -20.15 19.46 5.44
CA ALA A 275 -19.87 18.41 4.47
C ALA A 275 -18.44 18.52 3.96
N SER A 276 -17.84 17.39 3.60
CA SER A 276 -16.52 17.34 2.96
C SER A 276 -16.57 16.41 1.76
N SER A 277 -15.99 16.82 0.64
CA SER A 277 -15.90 15.98 -0.56
C SER A 277 -14.45 15.66 -0.90
N GLY A 278 -14.23 14.60 -1.66
CA GLY A 278 -12.89 14.20 -2.10
C GLY A 278 -12.97 13.13 -3.19
N PHE A 279 -11.81 12.67 -3.64
CA PHE A 279 -11.69 11.72 -4.75
C PHE A 279 -11.19 10.35 -4.28
N SER A 280 -11.52 9.32 -5.07
CA SER A 280 -10.92 7.99 -4.98
C SER A 280 -9.42 8.08 -5.24
N LEU A 281 -8.63 7.34 -4.46
CA LEU A 281 -7.17 7.30 -4.57
C LEU A 281 -6.68 6.01 -5.23
N LEU A 282 -7.55 5.34 -6.01
CA LEU A 282 -7.27 4.00 -6.54
C LEU A 282 -6.04 4.02 -7.46
N SER A 283 -5.85 5.12 -8.19
CA SER A 283 -4.69 5.37 -9.05
C SER A 283 -3.39 5.61 -8.27
N CYS A 284 -3.43 5.84 -6.96
CA CYS A 284 -2.29 6.28 -6.12
C CYS A 284 -1.89 5.26 -5.03
N ARG A 285 -2.40 4.03 -5.14
CA ARG A 285 -2.47 3.03 -4.06
C ARG A 285 -1.17 2.67 -3.35
N HIS A 286 0.00 2.80 -4.00
CA HIS A 286 1.29 2.45 -3.37
C HIS A 286 1.80 3.50 -2.35
N SER A 287 1.19 4.68 -2.29
CA SER A 287 1.64 5.82 -1.47
C SER A 287 0.60 6.34 -0.47
N VAL A 288 -0.46 5.56 -0.19
CA VAL A 288 -1.58 5.95 0.69
C VAL A 288 -2.03 4.73 1.51
N PRO A 289 -2.25 4.86 2.84
CA PRO A 289 -2.88 3.81 3.63
C PRO A 289 -4.35 3.72 3.24
N VAL A 290 -4.72 2.67 2.52
CA VAL A 290 -6.06 2.52 1.97
C VAL A 290 -6.94 1.57 2.79
N PHE A 291 -6.41 0.53 3.43
CA PHE A 291 -7.21 -0.47 4.18
C PHE A 291 -7.04 -0.38 5.70
N CYS A 292 -6.08 0.41 6.17
CA CYS A 292 -5.76 0.54 7.58
C CYS A 292 -6.49 1.73 8.20
N HIS A 293 -7.44 1.40 9.08
CA HIS A 293 -8.14 2.36 9.91
C HIS A 293 -7.65 2.25 11.35
N ALA A 294 -6.39 2.63 11.58
CA ALA A 294 -5.77 2.55 12.91
C ALA A 294 -6.23 3.65 13.89
N SER A 295 -7.04 4.61 13.44
CA SER A 295 -7.57 5.67 14.30
C SER A 295 -8.56 5.10 15.33
N ILE A 296 -8.50 5.66 16.53
CA ILE A 296 -9.43 5.38 17.64
C ILE A 296 -10.36 6.57 17.80
N TYR A 297 -11.66 6.29 17.95
CA TYR A 297 -12.73 7.28 18.01
C TYR A 297 -13.33 7.30 19.42
N TYR A 298 -12.98 8.33 20.18
CA TYR A 298 -13.47 8.53 21.54
C TYR A 298 -14.89 9.08 21.55
N ASN A 299 -15.63 8.76 22.62
CA ASN A 299 -17.03 9.14 22.81
C ASN A 299 -17.92 8.80 21.60
N THR A 300 -17.60 7.68 20.95
CA THR A 300 -18.18 7.22 19.70
C THR A 300 -18.45 5.73 19.78
N ASP A 301 -19.67 5.33 19.45
CA ASP A 301 -20.16 3.95 19.49
C ASP A 301 -20.52 3.50 18.07
N PHE A 302 -19.87 2.44 17.60
CA PHE A 302 -20.18 1.81 16.33
C PHE A 302 -21.25 0.73 16.52
N LEU A 303 -22.39 0.86 15.82
CA LEU A 303 -23.41 -0.17 15.81
C LEU A 303 -23.12 -1.23 14.74
N GLY A 304 -23.46 -2.47 15.04
CA GLY A 304 -23.25 -3.65 14.18
C GLY A 304 -23.79 -4.90 14.87
N GLU A 305 -23.69 -6.03 14.18
CA GLU A 305 -23.95 -7.36 14.76
C GLU A 305 -22.86 -7.67 15.80
N GLU A 306 -23.26 -8.08 17.00
CA GLU A 306 -22.35 -8.43 18.09
C GLU A 306 -21.83 -9.86 17.91
N LEU A 307 -20.51 -10.00 17.93
CA LEU A 307 -19.83 -11.29 17.82
C LEU A 307 -19.48 -11.87 19.19
N ASP A 308 -18.95 -11.02 20.07
CA ASP A 308 -18.51 -11.42 21.41
C ASP A 308 -18.40 -10.21 22.34
N ILE A 309 -18.53 -10.44 23.65
CA ILE A 309 -18.45 -9.42 24.70
C ILE A 309 -17.67 -9.97 25.91
N PHE A 310 -16.58 -9.31 26.27
CA PHE A 310 -15.74 -9.70 27.41
C PHE A 310 -15.06 -8.48 28.06
N GLU A 311 -14.51 -8.67 29.26
CA GLU A 311 -13.84 -7.60 30.00
C GLU A 311 -12.34 -7.51 29.64
N VAL A 312 -11.87 -6.30 29.34
CA VAL A 312 -10.47 -6.00 29.02
C VAL A 312 -9.97 -4.76 29.76
N LYS A 313 -8.65 -4.61 29.85
CA LYS A 313 -8.02 -3.49 30.56
C LYS A 313 -8.29 -2.14 29.89
N ASP A 314 -8.19 -2.08 28.57
CA ASP A 314 -8.30 -0.84 27.80
C ASP A 314 -8.77 -1.09 26.35
N HIS A 315 -8.97 0.00 25.61
CA HIS A 315 -9.41 -0.05 24.22
C HIS A 315 -8.35 -0.65 23.28
N SER A 316 -7.06 -0.62 23.64
CA SER A 316 -5.97 -1.20 22.83
C SER A 316 -6.03 -2.72 22.88
N ALA A 317 -6.25 -3.29 24.07
CA ALA A 317 -6.53 -4.72 24.23
C ALA A 317 -7.80 -5.13 23.46
N CYS A 318 -8.85 -4.29 23.48
CA CYS A 318 -10.07 -4.55 22.70
C CYS A 318 -9.81 -4.57 21.18
N GLN A 319 -9.00 -3.64 20.68
CA GLN A 319 -8.59 -3.62 19.27
C GLN A 319 -7.76 -4.85 18.88
N GLU A 320 -6.85 -5.27 19.75
CA GLU A 320 -6.05 -6.47 19.55
C GLU A 320 -6.93 -7.72 19.48
N SER A 321 -7.89 -7.87 20.41
CA SER A 321 -8.86 -8.96 20.36
C SER A 321 -9.69 -8.95 19.07
N CYS A 322 -10.20 -7.78 18.64
CA CYS A 322 -10.89 -7.68 17.34
C CYS A 322 -9.98 -8.03 16.16
N THR A 323 -8.69 -7.71 16.25
CA THR A 323 -7.70 -8.04 15.21
C THR A 323 -7.47 -9.54 15.12
N ASN A 324 -7.45 -10.22 16.27
CA ASN A 324 -7.23 -11.67 16.36
C ASN A 324 -8.49 -12.49 16.03
N THR A 325 -9.69 -11.97 16.27
CA THR A 325 -10.96 -12.63 15.91
C THR A 325 -11.32 -12.41 14.44
N ILE A 326 -11.12 -13.40 13.56
CA ILE A 326 -11.19 -13.24 12.10
C ILE A 326 -12.49 -12.63 11.55
N ARG A 327 -13.62 -12.83 12.23
CA ARG A 327 -14.93 -12.30 11.82
C ARG A 327 -15.16 -10.86 12.30
N CYS A 328 -14.41 -10.40 13.31
CA CYS A 328 -14.51 -9.03 13.80
C CYS A 328 -13.97 -8.03 12.77
N GLN A 329 -14.79 -7.02 12.48
CA GLN A 329 -14.50 -5.93 11.55
C GLN A 329 -14.23 -4.61 12.30
N PHE A 330 -14.97 -4.37 13.38
CA PHE A 330 -14.81 -3.19 14.24
C PHE A 330 -15.26 -3.50 15.67
N PHE A 331 -14.92 -2.62 16.60
CA PHE A 331 -15.22 -2.81 18.01
C PHE A 331 -15.71 -1.53 18.67
N THR A 332 -16.33 -1.68 19.84
CA THR A 332 -16.56 -0.59 20.80
C THR A 332 -16.08 -1.05 22.16
N TYR A 333 -15.22 -0.28 22.81
CA TYR A 333 -14.81 -0.45 24.19
C TYR A 333 -15.61 0.52 25.06
N SER A 334 -16.32 0.00 26.06
CA SER A 334 -17.01 0.79 27.06
C SER A 334 -16.12 0.82 28.33
N PRO A 335 -15.52 1.99 28.66
CA PRO A 335 -14.70 2.11 29.86
C PRO A 335 -15.54 1.88 31.13
N PRO A 336 -14.92 1.45 32.23
CA PRO A 336 -15.63 1.35 33.51
C PRO A 336 -16.19 2.72 33.91
N GLY A 337 -17.43 2.74 34.41
CA GLY A 337 -18.07 3.98 34.87
C GLY A 337 -17.36 4.56 36.10
N GLU A 338 -17.46 5.89 36.29
CA GLU A 338 -16.79 6.64 37.37
C GLU A 338 -17.11 6.15 38.80
N THR A 339 -18.17 5.35 38.97
CA THR A 339 -18.70 4.94 40.29
C THR A 339 -18.38 3.50 40.71
N CYS A 340 -17.46 2.77 40.06
CA CYS A 340 -17.16 1.38 40.44
C CYS A 340 -15.66 1.04 40.43
N ASN A 341 -15.23 0.27 41.46
CA ASN A 341 -13.91 -0.37 41.63
C ASN A 341 -13.56 -1.42 40.54
N LYS A 342 -14.04 -1.25 39.30
CA LYS A 342 -13.72 -2.15 38.18
C LYS A 342 -12.54 -1.60 37.41
N GLU A 343 -11.41 -2.28 37.49
CA GLU A 343 -10.19 -1.97 36.71
C GLU A 343 -10.32 -2.32 35.21
N LYS A 344 -11.43 -2.94 34.79
CA LYS A 344 -11.65 -3.42 33.41
C LYS A 344 -12.95 -2.90 32.83
N GLY A 345 -12.92 -2.48 31.57
CA GLY A 345 -14.09 -2.12 30.77
C GLY A 345 -14.57 -3.29 29.91
N LYS A 346 -15.71 -3.10 29.23
CA LYS A 346 -16.29 -4.11 28.33
C LYS A 346 -15.86 -3.87 26.88
N CYS A 347 -15.33 -4.90 26.24
CA CYS A 347 -15.03 -4.93 24.81
C CYS A 347 -16.18 -5.60 24.05
N TYR A 348 -16.70 -4.93 23.04
CA TYR A 348 -17.73 -5.45 22.14
C TYR A 348 -17.13 -5.65 20.76
N LEU A 349 -16.97 -6.90 20.33
CA LEU A 349 -16.52 -7.25 18.99
C LEU A 349 -17.73 -7.26 18.05
N LYS A 350 -17.62 -6.59 16.90
CA LYS A 350 -18.76 -6.37 16.01
C LYS A 350 -18.42 -6.59 14.53
N MET A 351 -19.46 -6.87 13.76
CA MET A 351 -19.39 -6.94 12.30
C MET A 351 -20.65 -6.40 11.62
N SER A 352 -20.61 -6.36 10.29
CA SER A 352 -21.66 -5.90 9.40
C SER A 352 -21.53 -6.61 8.03
N SER A 353 -22.53 -6.45 7.17
CA SER A 353 -22.51 -6.98 5.80
C SER A 353 -21.39 -6.38 4.94
N ASN A 354 -21.04 -5.11 5.16
CA ASN A 354 -20.18 -4.32 4.26
C ASN A 354 -18.87 -3.84 4.91
N GLY A 355 -18.58 -4.24 6.15
CA GLY A 355 -17.35 -3.84 6.85
C GLY A 355 -17.43 -2.51 7.62
N SER A 356 -18.56 -1.79 7.53
CA SER A 356 -18.75 -0.48 8.18
C SER A 356 -19.87 -0.52 9.23
N PRO A 357 -19.85 0.37 10.23
CA PRO A 357 -20.93 0.47 11.21
C PRO A 357 -22.29 0.68 10.52
N SER A 358 -23.35 0.07 11.06
CA SER A 358 -24.72 0.31 10.58
C SER A 358 -25.24 1.68 11.02
N LYS A 359 -24.68 2.24 12.09
CA LYS A 359 -24.88 3.60 12.58
C LYS A 359 -23.71 3.99 13.48
N ILE A 360 -23.42 5.29 13.58
CA ILE A 360 -22.42 5.83 14.50
C ILE A 360 -23.13 6.77 15.48
N ILE A 361 -23.02 6.46 16.77
CA ILE A 361 -23.60 7.25 17.86
C ILE A 361 -22.49 8.00 18.59
N HIS A 362 -22.73 9.27 18.90
CA HIS A 362 -21.81 10.11 19.67
C HIS A 362 -22.40 10.38 21.06
N GLY A 363 -21.56 10.56 22.08
CA GLY A 363 -22.01 11.05 23.39
C GLY A 363 -22.32 10.00 24.45
N LYS A 364 -22.08 8.71 24.19
CA LYS A 364 -22.33 7.61 25.15
C LYS A 364 -21.07 7.12 25.88
N GLY A 365 -19.93 7.76 25.66
CA GLY A 365 -18.67 7.42 26.33
C GLY A 365 -17.93 6.20 25.77
N GLY A 366 -18.45 5.55 24.72
CA GLY A 366 -17.76 4.45 24.05
C GLY A 366 -16.49 4.89 23.31
N ILE A 367 -15.54 3.98 23.15
CA ILE A 367 -14.31 4.16 22.37
C ILE A 367 -14.31 3.13 21.25
N SER A 368 -14.49 3.55 20.01
CA SER A 368 -14.61 2.64 18.87
C SER A 368 -13.40 2.68 17.94
N GLY A 369 -13.20 1.60 17.18
CA GLY A 369 -12.15 1.48 16.17
C GLY A 369 -12.39 0.29 15.26
N TYR A 370 -11.53 0.13 14.27
CA TYR A 370 -11.58 -0.99 13.32
C TYR A 370 -10.54 -2.05 13.65
N THR A 371 -10.74 -3.25 13.10
CA THR A 371 -9.73 -4.32 13.10
C THR A 371 -8.47 -3.86 12.36
N LEU A 372 -7.29 -4.22 12.88
CA LEU A 372 -6.01 -3.96 12.22
C LEU A 372 -5.60 -5.07 11.26
N ARG A 373 -6.44 -6.10 11.08
CA ARG A 373 -6.16 -7.24 10.19
C ARG A 373 -5.89 -6.78 8.75
N LEU A 374 -6.69 -5.81 8.29
CA LEU A 374 -6.56 -5.26 6.94
C LEU A 374 -5.36 -4.30 6.80
N CYS A 375 -4.77 -3.83 7.90
CA CYS A 375 -3.52 -3.04 7.85
C CYS A 375 -2.34 -3.88 7.33
N LYS A 376 -2.37 -5.20 7.51
CA LYS A 376 -1.37 -6.12 6.93
C LYS A 376 -1.43 -6.19 5.40
N MET A 377 -2.51 -5.69 4.81
CA MET A 377 -2.74 -5.61 3.36
C MET A 377 -2.23 -4.29 2.75
N GLU A 378 -1.58 -3.44 3.56
CA GLU A 378 -0.97 -2.20 3.08
C GLU A 378 0.50 -2.40 2.70
N ASN A 379 0.99 -1.45 1.91
CA ASN A 379 2.42 -1.34 1.69
C ASN A 379 3.08 -0.98 3.03
N ALA A 380 4.07 -1.73 3.50
CA ALA A 380 4.65 -1.57 4.83
C ALA A 380 5.23 -0.17 5.07
N CYS A 381 5.48 0.58 4.00
CA CYS A 381 5.94 1.96 4.03
C CYS A 381 4.86 2.99 4.46
N THR A 382 3.57 2.63 4.45
CA THR A 382 2.47 3.51 4.90
C THR A 382 2.20 3.42 6.40
N ASN A 383 2.91 2.53 7.11
CA ASN A 383 2.80 2.40 8.55
C ASN A 383 3.19 3.71 9.25
N LYS A 384 2.38 4.14 10.22
CA LYS A 384 2.68 5.33 11.01
C LYS A 384 3.94 5.10 11.86
N ILE A 385 4.98 5.87 11.60
CA ILE A 385 6.14 5.96 12.49
C ILE A 385 5.72 6.75 13.72
N LYS A 386 5.89 6.16 14.92
CA LYS A 386 5.60 6.83 16.20
C LYS A 386 6.45 8.12 16.27
N GLY A 387 5.78 9.28 16.20
CA GLY A 387 6.46 10.57 16.21
C GLY A 387 7.30 10.74 17.47
N LYS A 388 8.58 11.07 17.29
CA LYS A 388 9.47 11.55 18.35
C LYS A 388 9.70 13.06 18.16
N ILE A 389 9.96 13.77 19.25
CA ILE A 389 10.10 15.24 19.30
C ILE A 389 11.26 15.69 18.39
N VAL A 390 11.00 16.68 17.53
CA VAL A 390 11.94 17.19 16.52
C VAL A 390 12.54 18.53 16.96
N GLY A 391 13.86 18.56 17.14
CA GLY A 391 14.66 19.76 17.42
C GLY A 391 16.16 19.46 17.39
N GLY A 392 16.84 19.72 16.26
CA GLY A 392 18.31 19.67 16.12
C GLY A 392 18.95 18.42 15.47
N THR A 393 20.22 18.57 15.05
CA THR A 393 21.00 17.91 13.96
C THR A 393 21.28 16.40 14.01
N LYS A 394 21.17 15.76 15.18
CA LYS A 394 21.43 14.33 15.36
C LYS A 394 20.13 13.53 15.33
N SER A 395 20.15 12.41 14.63
CA SER A 395 19.03 11.47 14.60
C SER A 395 19.05 10.56 15.82
N VAL A 396 17.88 10.06 16.20
CA VAL A 396 17.73 9.05 17.25
C VAL A 396 17.35 7.69 16.66
N LEU A 397 17.51 6.63 17.46
CA LEU A 397 17.15 5.28 17.06
C LEU A 397 15.68 5.20 16.59
N ALA A 398 15.47 4.48 15.49
CA ALA A 398 14.17 4.28 14.83
C ALA A 398 13.56 5.51 14.15
N GLU A 399 14.26 6.64 14.06
CA GLU A 399 13.71 7.86 13.47
C GLU A 399 13.60 7.79 11.93
N TRP A 400 14.60 7.17 11.29
CA TRP A 400 14.70 7.04 9.83
C TRP A 400 14.90 5.56 9.44
N PRO A 401 13.89 4.70 9.64
CA PRO A 401 14.06 3.25 9.59
C PRO A 401 14.35 2.69 8.19
N TRP A 402 14.21 3.50 7.13
CA TRP A 402 14.62 3.12 5.78
C TRP A 402 16.09 3.43 5.49
N GLN A 403 16.75 4.27 6.29
CA GLN A 403 18.14 4.62 6.08
C GLN A 403 19.02 3.37 6.26
N VAL A 404 19.89 3.11 5.28
CA VAL A 404 20.96 2.13 5.39
C VAL A 404 22.32 2.77 5.18
N SER A 405 23.34 2.12 5.72
CA SER A 405 24.75 2.44 5.53
C SER A 405 25.38 1.36 4.65
N LEU A 406 25.90 1.77 3.49
CA LEU A 406 26.62 0.90 2.57
C LEU A 406 28.10 0.93 2.91
N HIS A 407 28.68 -0.23 3.20
CA HIS A 407 30.10 -0.38 3.54
C HIS A 407 30.80 -1.19 2.48
N ILE A 408 31.95 -0.70 2.01
CA ILE A 408 32.88 -1.57 1.27
C ILE A 408 33.68 -2.41 2.25
N THR A 409 34.07 -3.61 1.86
CA THR A 409 34.89 -4.51 2.68
C THR A 409 36.39 -4.38 2.41
N SER A 410 36.78 -4.02 1.19
CA SER A 410 38.17 -3.93 0.73
C SER A 410 38.57 -2.49 0.38
N PRO A 411 39.79 -2.02 0.74
CA PRO A 411 40.85 -2.73 1.46
C PRO A 411 40.65 -2.76 2.99
N ILE A 412 39.83 -1.87 3.54
CA ILE A 412 39.44 -1.84 4.95
C ILE A 412 37.95 -1.51 5.00
N GLN A 413 37.20 -2.19 5.88
CA GLN A 413 35.78 -1.93 6.03
C GLN A 413 35.53 -0.46 6.39
N LYS A 414 34.78 0.24 5.55
CA LYS A 414 34.41 1.64 5.79
C LYS A 414 33.07 1.98 5.16
N HIS A 415 32.41 2.97 5.75
CA HIS A 415 31.25 3.61 5.15
C HIS A 415 31.60 4.24 3.80
N LEU A 416 30.79 3.93 2.79
CA LEU A 416 30.90 4.43 1.42
C LEU A 416 29.80 5.45 1.12
N CYS A 417 28.55 5.00 1.23
CA CYS A 417 27.36 5.71 0.80
C CYS A 417 26.16 5.39 1.70
N GLY A 418 25.13 6.21 1.58
CA GLY A 418 23.79 5.91 2.08
C GLY A 418 22.97 5.06 1.11
N GLY A 419 21.82 4.61 1.58
CA GLY A 419 20.79 3.98 0.76
C GLY A 419 19.45 3.98 1.47
N SER A 420 18.42 3.52 0.77
CA SER A 420 17.05 3.47 1.28
C SER A 420 16.43 2.10 1.10
N ILE A 421 15.88 1.51 2.17
CA ILE A 421 15.03 0.32 2.07
C ILE A 421 13.76 0.70 1.32
N ILE A 422 13.49 0.05 0.19
CA ILE A 422 12.26 0.25 -0.60
C ILE A 422 11.43 -1.03 -0.70
N GLY A 423 11.97 -2.16 -0.25
CA GLY A 423 11.29 -3.45 -0.20
C GLY A 423 12.06 -4.47 0.63
N LYS A 424 11.49 -5.66 0.83
CA LYS A 424 12.09 -6.69 1.69
C LYS A 424 13.46 -7.15 1.23
N GLN A 425 13.76 -7.07 -0.06
CA GLN A 425 15.07 -7.46 -0.59
C GLN A 425 15.73 -6.34 -1.39
N TRP A 426 15.23 -5.11 -1.29
CA TRP A 426 15.58 -4.04 -2.22
C TRP A 426 16.01 -2.78 -1.49
N ILE A 427 17.23 -2.35 -1.79
CA ILE A 427 17.77 -1.05 -1.42
C ILE A 427 17.89 -0.19 -2.67
N LEU A 428 17.47 1.07 -2.59
CA LEU A 428 17.69 2.08 -3.62
C LEU A 428 18.83 3.00 -3.20
N THR A 429 19.76 3.27 -4.11
CA THR A 429 20.94 4.14 -3.89
C THR A 429 21.40 4.78 -5.20
N ALA A 430 22.52 5.50 -5.19
CA ALA A 430 23.11 6.14 -6.36
C ALA A 430 24.01 5.16 -7.13
N ALA A 431 24.11 5.34 -8.45
CA ALA A 431 24.95 4.52 -9.32
C ALA A 431 26.44 4.84 -9.15
N HIS A 432 26.80 6.12 -8.97
CA HIS A 432 28.19 6.54 -8.78
C HIS A 432 28.83 5.95 -7.51
N CYS A 433 28.02 5.50 -6.55
CA CYS A 433 28.51 4.78 -5.37
C CYS A 433 29.05 3.39 -5.69
N LEU A 434 28.66 2.82 -6.84
CA LEU A 434 28.82 1.39 -7.14
C LEU A 434 29.61 1.12 -8.42
N GLU A 435 29.86 2.13 -9.25
CA GLU A 435 30.50 1.99 -10.57
C GLU A 435 31.93 1.41 -10.49
N GLU A 436 32.65 1.70 -9.40
CA GLU A 436 34.03 1.24 -9.17
C GLU A 436 34.11 -0.10 -8.42
N LEU A 437 32.97 -0.74 -8.09
CA LEU A 437 32.97 -2.02 -7.37
C LEU A 437 33.19 -3.20 -8.33
N GLU A 438 34.18 -4.04 -8.02
CA GLU A 438 34.48 -5.24 -8.82
C GLU A 438 33.43 -6.34 -8.63
N ALA A 439 32.94 -6.53 -7.40
CA ALA A 439 31.94 -7.55 -7.10
C ALA A 439 30.89 -7.07 -6.08
N ALA A 440 29.67 -7.59 -6.20
CA ALA A 440 28.60 -7.34 -5.23
C ALA A 440 28.93 -7.86 -3.81
N THR A 441 29.80 -8.86 -3.71
CA THR A 441 30.28 -9.44 -2.44
C THR A 441 31.13 -8.47 -1.62
N ASP A 442 31.66 -7.42 -2.24
CA ASP A 442 32.49 -6.42 -1.58
C ASP A 442 31.67 -5.36 -0.84
N LEU A 443 30.33 -5.51 -0.86
CA LEU A 443 29.40 -4.56 -0.28
C LEU A 443 28.58 -5.20 0.85
N HIS A 444 28.61 -4.56 2.02
CA HIS A 444 27.75 -4.87 3.15
C HIS A 444 26.70 -3.78 3.36
N VAL A 445 25.45 -4.18 3.59
CA VAL A 445 24.34 -3.27 3.90
C VAL A 445 24.00 -3.37 5.38
N TYR A 446 24.15 -2.28 6.12
CA TYR A 446 23.75 -2.17 7.51
C TYR A 446 22.46 -1.35 7.66
N ALA A 447 21.46 -1.90 8.34
CA ALA A 447 20.18 -1.25 8.60
C ALA A 447 19.96 -1.07 10.12
N GLY A 448 19.15 -0.07 10.50
CA GLY A 448 18.82 0.18 11.91
C GLY A 448 19.97 0.72 12.77
N ILE A 449 21.03 1.21 12.13
CA ILE A 449 22.21 1.79 12.79
C ILE A 449 22.02 3.30 13.01
N VAL A 450 22.46 3.81 14.16
CA VAL A 450 22.53 5.26 14.41
C VAL A 450 23.97 5.73 14.43
N ASN A 451 24.85 5.04 15.16
CA ASN A 451 26.27 5.40 15.24
C ASN A 451 27.12 4.42 14.43
N GLN A 452 28.01 4.92 13.58
CA GLN A 452 28.95 4.08 12.84
C GLN A 452 29.84 3.26 13.78
N SER A 453 30.16 3.79 14.97
CA SER A 453 30.89 3.09 16.03
C SER A 453 30.16 1.88 16.62
N GLU A 454 28.86 1.71 16.38
CA GLU A 454 28.12 0.52 16.78
C GLU A 454 28.47 -0.70 15.89
N ILE A 455 29.00 -0.45 14.69
CA ILE A 455 29.38 -1.49 13.73
C ILE A 455 30.72 -2.09 14.13
N HIS A 456 30.68 -3.37 14.46
CA HIS A 456 31.82 -4.23 14.81
C HIS A 456 31.72 -5.56 14.04
N GLU A 457 32.73 -6.43 14.13
CA GLU A 457 32.84 -7.67 13.33
C GLU A 457 31.60 -8.59 13.42
N ASN A 458 30.94 -8.61 14.59
CA ASN A 458 29.74 -9.44 14.83
C ASN A 458 28.41 -8.72 14.51
N THR A 459 28.45 -7.48 14.01
CA THR A 459 27.24 -6.73 13.68
C THR A 459 26.54 -7.37 12.48
N PRO A 460 25.26 -7.74 12.59
CA PRO A 460 24.52 -8.30 11.46
C PRO A 460 24.45 -7.32 10.29
N PHE A 461 24.64 -7.84 9.08
CA PHE A 461 24.51 -7.09 7.83
C PHE A 461 23.81 -7.93 6.77
N PHE A 462 23.30 -7.28 5.74
CA PHE A 462 22.77 -7.94 4.57
C PHE A 462 23.84 -8.00 3.47
N ARG A 463 24.06 -9.21 2.94
CA ARG A 463 24.89 -9.43 1.75
C ARG A 463 24.15 -9.01 0.50
N VAL A 464 24.86 -8.46 -0.47
CA VAL A 464 24.30 -8.05 -1.75
C VAL A 464 24.44 -9.17 -2.77
N GLN A 465 23.31 -9.67 -3.24
CA GLN A 465 23.22 -10.70 -4.28
C GLN A 465 23.45 -10.12 -5.67
N LYS A 466 22.89 -8.93 -5.93
CA LYS A 466 22.89 -8.31 -7.25
C LYS A 466 22.91 -6.80 -7.17
N ILE A 467 23.76 -6.18 -7.98
CA ILE A 467 23.78 -4.75 -8.24
C ILE A 467 23.13 -4.52 -9.62
N ILE A 468 22.21 -3.56 -9.69
CA ILE A 468 21.56 -3.15 -10.94
C ILE A 468 21.75 -1.64 -11.08
N ILE A 469 22.70 -1.24 -11.90
CA ILE A 469 22.91 0.15 -12.30
C ILE A 469 22.03 0.46 -13.51
N HIS A 470 21.52 1.70 -13.60
CA HIS A 470 20.76 2.13 -14.76
C HIS A 470 21.62 2.05 -16.04
N ASP A 471 21.09 1.48 -17.12
CA ASP A 471 21.82 1.20 -18.36
C ASP A 471 22.40 2.45 -19.06
N LYS A 472 21.71 3.59 -18.91
CA LYS A 472 22.11 4.91 -19.41
C LYS A 472 22.98 5.74 -18.46
N TYR A 473 23.41 5.19 -17.35
CA TYR A 473 24.29 5.91 -16.43
C TYR A 473 25.71 6.01 -17.00
N GLU A 474 26.28 7.21 -16.98
CA GLU A 474 27.65 7.48 -17.42
C GLU A 474 28.41 8.31 -16.38
N MET A 475 27.81 9.41 -15.93
CA MET A 475 28.32 10.28 -14.86
C MET A 475 27.15 10.91 -14.09
N ALA A 476 27.37 11.26 -12.82
CA ALA A 476 26.33 11.81 -11.95
C ALA A 476 25.69 13.09 -12.51
N GLU A 477 26.49 13.98 -13.10
CA GLU A 477 26.05 15.25 -13.68
C GLU A 477 25.21 15.08 -14.96
N TYR A 478 25.24 13.92 -15.60
CA TYR A 478 24.46 13.63 -16.82
C TYR A 478 23.09 13.01 -16.51
N GLY A 479 22.86 12.60 -15.25
CA GLY A 479 21.63 11.95 -14.80
C GLY A 479 21.73 10.43 -14.82
N TYR A 480 20.59 9.76 -14.66
CA TYR A 480 20.52 8.30 -14.51
C TYR A 480 21.33 7.74 -13.33
N ASP A 481 21.69 8.59 -12.37
CA ASP A 481 22.44 8.21 -11.17
C ASP A 481 21.52 7.51 -10.15
N ILE A 482 21.19 6.26 -10.46
CA ILE A 482 20.30 5.40 -9.69
C ILE A 482 20.73 3.94 -9.82
N ALA A 483 20.70 3.23 -8.69
CA ALA A 483 20.98 1.82 -8.63
C ALA A 483 20.11 1.07 -7.61
N LEU A 484 19.87 -0.21 -7.89
CA LEU A 484 19.20 -1.15 -7.00
C LEU A 484 20.19 -2.18 -6.49
N LEU A 485 20.11 -2.47 -5.19
CA LEU A 485 20.78 -3.61 -4.57
C LEU A 485 19.73 -4.65 -4.19
N LYS A 486 19.86 -5.87 -4.73
CA LYS A 486 19.12 -7.04 -4.25
C LYS A 486 19.90 -7.68 -3.11
N VAL A 487 19.35 -7.70 -1.91
CA VAL A 487 20.00 -8.40 -0.77
C VAL A 487 19.62 -9.88 -0.76
N GLU A 488 20.56 -10.73 -0.36
CA GLU A 488 20.40 -12.19 -0.35
C GLU A 488 19.25 -12.63 0.57
N ALA A 489 19.26 -12.16 1.81
CA ALA A 489 18.25 -12.48 2.82
C ALA A 489 17.19 -11.36 2.91
N PRO A 490 15.89 -11.70 2.94
CA PRO A 490 14.83 -10.72 3.16
C PRO A 490 14.97 -9.99 4.50
N ILE A 491 14.84 -8.67 4.46
CA ILE A 491 14.79 -7.77 5.60
C ILE A 491 13.49 -8.03 6.36
N ASN A 492 13.63 -8.43 7.63
CA ASN A 492 12.51 -8.54 8.56
C ASN A 492 12.16 -7.15 9.09
N TYR A 493 11.02 -6.60 8.68
CA TYR A 493 10.65 -5.26 9.13
C TYR A 493 10.44 -5.20 10.65
N THR A 494 11.08 -4.22 11.28
CA THR A 494 10.95 -3.92 12.71
C THR A 494 10.73 -2.42 12.88
N VAL A 495 10.69 -1.90 14.11
CA VAL A 495 10.66 -0.44 14.31
C VAL A 495 11.97 0.22 13.85
N LEU A 496 13.07 -0.54 13.74
CA LEU A 496 14.39 -0.05 13.35
C LEU A 496 14.65 -0.10 11.86
N GLN A 497 13.97 -1.00 11.14
CA GLN A 497 14.16 -1.22 9.70
C GLN A 497 12.81 -1.38 9.00
N GLN A 498 12.43 -0.41 8.18
CA GLN A 498 11.16 -0.36 7.45
C GLN A 498 11.38 0.29 6.08
N PRO A 499 10.56 -0.03 5.07
CA PRO A 499 10.71 0.59 3.77
C PRO A 499 10.15 2.02 3.77
N ILE A 500 10.71 2.90 2.94
CA ILE A 500 10.10 4.18 2.57
C ILE A 500 9.24 4.01 1.31
N CYS A 501 8.17 4.79 1.16
CA CYS A 501 7.33 4.70 -0.02
C CYS A 501 8.01 5.36 -1.22
N LEU A 502 7.87 4.78 -2.40
CA LEU A 502 8.19 5.47 -3.64
C LEU A 502 7.13 6.56 -3.91
N PRO A 503 7.51 7.72 -4.47
CA PRO A 503 6.56 8.70 -4.97
C PRO A 503 5.73 8.08 -6.10
N SER A 504 4.49 8.52 -6.25
CA SER A 504 3.73 8.19 -7.47
C SER A 504 4.22 9.06 -8.62
N LYS A 505 4.10 8.58 -9.87
CA LYS A 505 4.52 9.35 -11.07
C LYS A 505 3.90 10.74 -11.14
N GLU A 506 2.71 10.89 -10.57
CA GLU A 506 1.93 12.12 -10.61
C GLU A 506 2.22 13.06 -9.46
N ASP A 507 2.93 12.59 -8.42
CA ASP A 507 3.46 13.47 -7.40
C ASP A 507 4.56 14.41 -7.93
N GLY A 508 4.91 14.33 -9.22
CA GLY A 508 5.77 15.30 -9.90
C GLY A 508 5.23 16.74 -9.85
N LYS A 509 3.94 16.94 -9.54
CA LYS A 509 3.33 18.26 -9.27
C LYS A 509 3.02 18.52 -7.80
N THR A 510 3.25 17.54 -6.93
CA THR A 510 2.99 17.67 -5.49
C THR A 510 4.01 18.61 -4.88
N ILE A 511 3.52 19.64 -4.20
CA ILE A 511 4.38 20.57 -3.45
C ILE A 511 4.72 19.89 -2.12
N TYR A 512 5.96 19.42 -2.00
CA TYR A 512 6.48 18.92 -0.73
C TYR A 512 7.04 20.09 0.08
N ALA A 513 6.47 20.32 1.26
CA ALA A 513 6.90 21.37 2.17
C ALA A 513 7.77 20.85 3.34
N ASP A 514 7.71 19.54 3.64
CA ASP A 514 8.38 18.90 4.77
C ASP A 514 9.39 17.85 4.26
N CYS A 515 10.56 18.31 3.81
CA CYS A 515 11.61 17.47 3.25
C CYS A 515 12.84 17.44 4.14
N TRP A 516 13.47 16.27 4.22
CA TRP A 516 14.60 15.95 5.07
C TRP A 516 15.63 15.13 4.32
N VAL A 517 16.90 15.42 4.57
CA VAL A 517 18.03 14.57 4.17
C VAL A 517 18.66 13.98 5.40
N THR A 518 19.08 12.72 5.27
CA THR A 518 19.73 11.95 6.33
C THR A 518 20.95 11.23 5.80
N GLY A 519 21.98 11.13 6.65
CA GLY A 519 23.20 10.41 6.32
C GLY A 519 24.33 10.66 7.31
N TRP A 520 25.47 10.02 7.04
CA TRP A 520 26.70 10.10 7.84
C TRP A 520 27.78 10.93 7.15
N GLY A 521 27.42 11.69 6.12
CA GLY A 521 28.33 12.52 5.36
C GLY A 521 28.92 13.68 6.16
N TYR A 522 29.76 14.46 5.49
CA TYR A 522 30.57 15.48 6.14
C TYR A 522 29.70 16.67 6.58
N THR A 523 29.82 17.10 7.82
CA THR A 523 29.12 18.30 8.31
C THR A 523 29.74 19.63 7.82
N LYS A 524 30.87 19.56 7.10
CA LYS A 524 31.60 20.68 6.51
C LYS A 524 32.27 20.20 5.23
N GLU A 525 32.38 21.08 4.23
CA GLU A 525 32.94 20.74 2.90
C GLU A 525 34.33 20.05 2.94
N ARG A 526 35.15 20.39 3.93
CA ARG A 526 36.39 19.67 4.27
C ARG A 526 36.26 19.00 5.64
N GLY A 527 35.46 17.95 5.71
CA GLY A 527 35.09 17.25 6.94
C GLY A 527 35.52 15.78 6.98
N LYS A 528 34.95 15.06 7.93
CA LYS A 528 35.03 13.59 8.04
C LYS A 528 33.61 13.05 8.20
N VAL A 529 33.44 11.78 7.85
CA VAL A 529 32.20 11.02 8.10
C VAL A 529 31.83 11.18 9.57
N GLN A 530 30.56 11.48 9.83
CA GLN A 530 30.05 11.59 11.19
C GLN A 530 29.80 10.21 11.77
N ASP A 531 30.03 10.08 13.08
CA ASP A 531 29.70 8.85 13.78
C ASP A 531 28.17 8.69 13.90
N THR A 532 27.49 9.65 14.51
CA THR A 532 26.03 9.66 14.64
C THR A 532 25.35 10.08 13.33
N LEU A 533 24.27 9.38 12.95
CA LEU A 533 23.40 9.73 11.82
C LEU A 533 22.88 11.17 11.97
N GLN A 534 23.07 11.99 10.93
CA GLN A 534 22.58 13.36 10.91
C GLN A 534 21.22 13.45 10.21
N LYS A 535 20.47 14.53 10.50
CA LYS A 535 19.25 14.90 9.78
C LYS A 535 19.20 16.41 9.56
N ALA A 536 18.77 16.82 8.38
CA ALA A 536 18.58 18.23 8.05
C ALA A 536 17.28 18.42 7.27
N SER A 537 16.41 19.30 7.75
CA SER A 537 15.29 19.78 6.95
C SER A 537 15.81 20.75 5.89
N ILE A 538 15.42 20.52 4.64
CA ILE A 538 15.84 21.33 3.49
C ILE A 538 14.64 21.58 2.56
N PRO A 539 14.50 22.80 2.01
CA PRO A 539 13.43 23.10 1.06
C PRO A 539 13.80 22.62 -0.35
N LEU A 540 12.80 22.22 -1.12
CA LEU A 540 12.96 21.98 -2.55
C LEU A 540 13.12 23.31 -3.30
N ILE A 541 13.91 23.28 -4.38
CA ILE A 541 14.11 24.39 -5.32
C ILE A 541 13.61 23.93 -6.70
N THR A 542 13.00 24.84 -7.46
CA THR A 542 12.55 24.53 -8.82
C THR A 542 13.74 24.23 -9.74
N ASN A 543 13.52 23.43 -10.78
CA ASN A 543 14.61 23.10 -11.71
C ASN A 543 15.10 24.34 -12.46
N GLU A 544 14.23 25.32 -12.72
CA GLU A 544 14.60 26.60 -13.31
C GLU A 544 15.56 27.39 -12.40
N ASP A 545 15.22 27.51 -11.12
CA ASP A 545 16.08 28.20 -10.14
C ASP A 545 17.40 27.47 -9.91
N CYS A 546 17.38 26.14 -9.96
CA CYS A 546 18.57 25.32 -9.86
C CYS A 546 19.47 25.47 -11.10
N GLN A 547 18.90 25.48 -12.30
CA GLN A 547 19.62 25.68 -13.55
C GLN A 547 20.29 27.06 -13.61
N MET A 548 19.66 28.11 -13.04
CA MET A 548 20.29 29.43 -12.94
C MET A 548 21.58 29.43 -12.08
N ARG A 549 21.66 28.52 -11.10
CA ARG A 549 22.79 28.37 -10.18
C ARG A 549 23.90 27.49 -10.75
N TYR A 550 23.57 26.55 -11.64
CA TYR A 550 24.51 25.64 -12.30
C TYR A 550 24.56 25.93 -13.80
N ARG A 551 25.39 26.88 -14.22
CA ARG A 551 25.47 27.30 -15.64
C ARG A 551 26.23 26.33 -16.54
N GLU A 552 27.16 25.58 -15.95
CA GLU A 552 28.05 24.66 -16.67
C GLU A 552 27.46 23.25 -16.80
N HIS A 553 26.42 22.94 -16.01
CA HIS A 553 25.77 21.64 -15.97
C HIS A 553 24.28 21.77 -16.32
N LYS A 554 23.75 20.81 -17.07
CA LYS A 554 22.32 20.80 -17.43
C LYS A 554 21.51 20.08 -16.37
N ILE A 555 20.62 20.80 -15.69
CA ILE A 555 19.63 20.23 -14.78
C ILE A 555 18.48 19.65 -15.60
N THR A 556 18.37 18.33 -15.63
CA THR A 556 17.35 17.63 -16.43
C THR A 556 16.02 17.51 -15.67
N SER A 557 14.94 17.10 -16.34
CA SER A 557 13.66 16.79 -15.69
C SER A 557 13.72 15.56 -14.77
N GLN A 558 14.78 14.75 -14.89
CA GLN A 558 15.07 13.58 -14.06
C GLN A 558 15.84 13.93 -12.78
N MET A 559 16.16 15.21 -12.59
CA MET A 559 16.82 15.73 -11.41
C MET A 559 15.86 16.61 -10.60
N ILE A 560 16.11 16.71 -9.31
CA ILE A 560 15.45 17.64 -8.40
C ILE A 560 16.49 18.28 -7.49
N CYS A 561 16.30 19.54 -7.14
CA CYS A 561 17.24 20.27 -6.30
C CYS A 561 16.64 20.63 -4.95
N ALA A 562 17.48 20.68 -3.91
CA ALA A 562 17.07 21.08 -2.58
C ALA A 562 18.20 21.83 -1.87
N GLY A 563 17.84 22.83 -1.07
CA GLY A 563 18.81 23.64 -0.33
C GLY A 563 18.34 25.07 -0.09
N TYR A 564 19.01 25.77 0.82
CA TYR A 564 18.71 27.17 1.13
C TYR A 564 19.44 28.10 0.17
N LYS A 565 18.87 29.28 -0.11
CA LYS A 565 19.52 30.30 -0.96
C LYS A 565 20.80 30.82 -0.31
N GLU A 566 20.77 30.98 1.01
CA GLU A 566 21.86 31.45 1.85
C GLU A 566 22.93 30.37 2.07
N GLY A 567 22.67 29.11 1.69
CA GLY A 567 23.51 27.96 2.00
C GLY A 567 23.35 27.50 3.46
N GLY A 568 24.41 26.93 4.03
CA GLY A 568 24.47 26.52 5.44
C GLY A 568 23.89 25.14 5.79
N LYS A 569 22.97 24.59 4.99
CA LYS A 569 22.47 23.20 5.12
C LYS A 569 22.39 22.52 3.76
N ASP A 570 23.01 21.36 3.64
CA ASP A 570 23.09 20.59 2.40
C ASP A 570 23.49 19.13 2.70
N ALA A 571 23.32 18.24 1.73
CA ALA A 571 23.99 16.95 1.71
C ALA A 571 25.48 17.16 1.39
N CYS A 572 26.35 16.25 1.83
CA CYS A 572 27.77 16.35 1.54
C CYS A 572 28.40 14.97 1.28
N LYS A 573 29.72 14.93 1.09
CA LYS A 573 30.47 13.69 0.85
C LYS A 573 30.18 12.67 1.96
N GLY A 574 29.75 11.47 1.57
CA GLY A 574 29.28 10.41 2.47
C GLY A 574 27.76 10.34 2.67
N ASP A 575 27.00 11.32 2.15
CA ASP A 575 25.54 11.24 2.06
C ASP A 575 25.06 10.72 0.69
N SER A 576 25.98 10.56 -0.27
CA SER A 576 25.73 10.00 -1.60
C SER A 576 24.89 8.73 -1.55
N GLY A 577 23.88 8.62 -2.42
CA GLY A 577 22.93 7.51 -2.40
C GLY A 577 21.90 7.54 -1.26
N GLY A 578 22.06 8.44 -0.30
CA GLY A 578 21.14 8.65 0.81
C GLY A 578 19.84 9.34 0.40
N PRO A 579 18.78 9.23 1.22
CA PRO A 579 17.44 9.68 0.88
C PRO A 579 17.23 11.19 1.03
N LEU A 580 16.56 11.78 0.04
CA LEU A 580 15.74 12.97 0.21
C LEU A 580 14.31 12.52 0.52
N SER A 581 13.98 12.48 1.81
CA SER A 581 12.70 11.99 2.33
C SER A 581 11.75 13.16 2.53
N CYS A 582 10.58 13.15 1.89
CA CYS A 582 9.57 14.17 2.12
C CYS A 582 8.31 13.57 2.73
N LYS A 583 7.73 14.27 3.71
CA LYS A 583 6.49 13.89 4.36
C LYS A 583 5.32 14.59 3.69
N HIS A 584 4.36 13.82 3.19
CA HIS A 584 3.14 14.34 2.60
C HIS A 584 1.94 13.54 3.12
N ASN A 585 0.92 14.23 3.64
CA ASN A 585 -0.27 13.62 4.26
C ASN A 585 0.04 12.54 5.32
N GLY A 586 1.12 12.75 6.09
CA GLY A 586 1.53 11.85 7.16
C GLY A 586 2.39 10.65 6.72
N ILE A 587 2.71 10.54 5.43
CA ILE A 587 3.46 9.42 4.84
C ILE A 587 4.81 9.93 4.34
N TRP A 588 5.85 9.14 4.55
CA TRP A 588 7.19 9.44 4.06
C TRP A 588 7.40 8.85 2.67
N GLN A 589 7.83 9.70 1.73
CA GLN A 589 8.13 9.33 0.36
C GLN A 589 9.59 9.66 0.02
N LEU A 590 10.23 8.76 -0.73
CA LEU A 590 11.59 8.92 -1.22
C LEU A 590 11.59 9.78 -2.49
N VAL A 591 11.58 11.10 -2.32
CA VAL A 591 11.44 12.04 -3.44
C VAL A 591 12.72 12.14 -4.26
N GLY A 592 13.88 12.01 -3.60
CA GLY A 592 15.17 12.08 -4.27
C GLY A 592 16.22 11.13 -3.70
N ILE A 593 17.27 10.89 -4.48
CA ILE A 593 18.49 10.19 -4.08
C ILE A 593 19.63 11.19 -4.19
N THR A 594 20.43 11.33 -3.14
CA THR A 594 21.57 12.26 -3.11
C THR A 594 22.57 11.86 -4.19
N SER A 595 22.81 12.77 -5.15
CA SER A 595 23.63 12.51 -6.33
C SER A 595 24.90 13.37 -6.32
N TRP A 596 24.80 14.68 -6.56
CA TRP A 596 25.96 15.56 -6.67
C TRP A 596 25.69 17.00 -6.20
N GLY A 597 26.74 17.79 -6.06
CA GLY A 597 26.69 19.21 -5.71
C GLY A 597 28.07 19.87 -5.79
N GLU A 598 28.13 21.18 -6.06
CA GLU A 598 29.41 21.92 -6.08
C GLU A 598 29.79 22.43 -4.69
N GLY A 599 30.64 21.66 -3.99
CA GLY A 599 30.97 21.90 -2.59
C GLY A 599 29.84 21.42 -1.67
N CYS A 600 29.81 21.90 -0.43
CA CYS A 600 28.74 21.54 0.52
C CYS A 600 28.23 22.79 1.21
N ALA A 601 26.92 23.02 1.14
CA ALA A 601 26.23 24.12 1.83
C ALA A 601 26.75 25.53 1.47
N ARG A 602 27.27 25.71 0.26
CA ARG A 602 27.72 27.02 -0.25
C ARG A 602 26.50 27.91 -0.57
N PRO A 603 26.57 29.23 -0.30
CA PRO A 603 25.53 30.15 -0.72
C PRO A 603 25.28 30.05 -2.23
N GLY A 604 24.01 29.97 -2.63
CA GLY A 604 23.62 29.87 -4.02
C GLY A 604 23.94 28.53 -4.72
N ARG A 605 24.44 27.50 -4.03
CA ARG A 605 24.65 26.15 -4.59
C ARG A 605 23.76 25.15 -3.86
N ALA A 606 22.79 24.59 -4.58
CA ALA A 606 21.86 23.61 -4.04
C ALA A 606 22.37 22.19 -4.32
N GLY A 607 22.09 21.23 -3.43
CA GLY A 607 22.32 19.82 -3.74
C GLY A 607 21.41 19.36 -4.87
N VAL A 608 21.93 18.50 -5.74
CA VAL A 608 21.22 17.90 -6.87
C VAL A 608 20.99 16.42 -6.58
N TYR A 609 19.75 15.99 -6.78
CA TYR A 609 19.26 14.67 -6.44
C TYR A 609 18.63 14.02 -7.67
N THR A 610 18.74 12.70 -7.77
CA THR A 610 17.98 11.93 -8.76
C THR A 610 16.50 11.96 -8.38
N LYS A 611 15.61 12.41 -9.26
CA LYS A 611 14.18 12.55 -9.01
C LYS A 611 13.48 11.19 -9.16
N VAL A 612 13.24 10.51 -8.05
CA VAL A 612 12.79 9.11 -8.02
C VAL A 612 11.48 8.87 -8.76
N ALA A 613 10.57 9.85 -8.78
CA ALA A 613 9.28 9.75 -9.48
C ALA A 613 9.43 9.42 -10.99
N GLU A 614 10.50 9.89 -11.63
CA GLU A 614 10.79 9.63 -13.05
C GLU A 614 11.33 8.22 -13.30
N TYR A 615 11.77 7.52 -12.25
CA TYR A 615 12.39 6.19 -12.31
C TYR A 615 11.50 5.08 -11.74
N VAL A 616 10.27 5.38 -11.32
CA VAL A 616 9.35 4.38 -10.75
C VAL A 616 9.14 3.19 -11.69
N ASP A 617 8.97 3.42 -12.99
CA ASP A 617 8.84 2.34 -13.98
C ASP A 617 10.07 1.44 -14.02
N TRP A 618 11.25 2.06 -14.01
CA TRP A 618 12.51 1.33 -14.02
C TRP A 618 12.69 0.52 -12.74
N ILE A 619 12.34 1.09 -11.58
CA ILE A 619 12.38 0.40 -10.29
C ILE A 619 11.45 -0.81 -10.33
N LEU A 620 10.17 -0.60 -10.64
CA LEU A 620 9.16 -1.66 -10.65
C LEU A 620 9.52 -2.79 -11.62
N LYS A 621 10.01 -2.46 -12.82
CA LYS A 621 10.46 -3.44 -13.82
C LYS A 621 11.57 -4.34 -13.27
N ASN A 622 12.54 -3.77 -12.55
CA ASN A 622 13.68 -4.51 -12.03
C ASN A 622 13.39 -5.23 -10.70
N THR A 623 12.39 -4.79 -9.93
CA THR A 623 12.03 -5.41 -8.65
C THR A 623 10.94 -6.48 -8.74
N SER A 624 10.24 -6.58 -9.87
CA SER A 624 9.16 -7.56 -10.10
C SER A 624 9.65 -8.95 -10.53
N THR A 625 10.97 -9.20 -10.49
CA THR A 625 11.64 -10.49 -10.77
C THR A 625 12.37 -11.02 -9.54
#